data_AF-A0A7W1PMU9-F1
#
_entry.id   AF-A0A7W1PMU9-F1
#
_cell.length_a   1.000
_cell.length_b   1.000
_cell.length_c   1.000
_cell.angle_alpha   90.00
_cell.angle_beta   90.00
_cell.angle_gamma   90.00
#
_symmetry.space_group_name_H-M   'P 1'
#
loop_
_entity.id
_entity.type
_entity.pdbx_description
1 polymer ?
#
loop_
_entity_poly.entity_id
_entity_poly.type
_entity_poly.pdbx_seq_one_letter_code
_entity_poly.pdbx_strand_id
1 'polypeptide(L)'
;RDGRETLPFAEAIEREDERLAGEEERLRADPEYYSYNHHRYSYTRRGHYVEQLRRWVEHFPRSRLLVLQSEWLFREPAAAVAAVQEFLGLRPHRSEMYRPFFQGTYDRELPPDLRQRLVAHFEPHNRQLYQWLGEEYDWT
;
A
#
# COMPACT_ATOMS: atom_id res chain seq x y z
N ARG A 1 1.91 -10.09 16.14
CA ARG A 1 1.84 -8.66 16.52
C ARG A 1 2.53 -8.52 17.88
N ASP A 2 3.68 -7.87 17.96
CA ASP A 2 4.56 -7.84 19.16
C ASP A 2 4.04 -6.91 20.29
N GLY A 3 2.72 -6.70 20.39
CA GLY A 3 2.11 -5.85 21.43
C GLY A 3 2.45 -4.36 21.39
N ARG A 4 3.01 -3.86 20.27
CA ARG A 4 3.51 -2.47 20.18
C ARG A 4 2.45 -1.40 20.01
N GLU A 5 1.27 -1.78 19.52
CA GLU A 5 0.10 -0.89 19.55
C GLU A 5 -0.77 -1.30 20.73
N THR A 6 -0.98 -0.35 21.64
CA THR A 6 -1.75 -0.56 22.87
C THR A 6 -3.18 -0.03 22.75
N LEU A 7 -3.44 0.86 21.79
CA LEU A 7 -4.77 1.41 21.56
C LEU A 7 -5.63 0.43 20.74
N PRO A 8 -6.96 0.44 20.96
CA PRO A 8 -7.90 -0.13 19.99
C PRO A 8 -7.69 0.48 18.60
N PHE A 9 -7.95 -0.31 17.54
CA PHE A 9 -7.62 0.08 16.17
C PHE A 9 -8.26 1.42 15.73
N ALA A 10 -9.51 1.66 16.11
CA ALA A 10 -10.19 2.92 15.79
C ALA A 10 -9.48 4.13 16.42
N GLU A 11 -9.15 4.04 17.71
CA GLU A 11 -8.43 5.09 18.44
C GLU A 11 -7.00 5.27 17.90
N ALA A 12 -6.34 4.18 17.48
CA ALA A 12 -5.01 4.24 16.90
C ALA A 12 -5.00 5.05 15.59
N ILE A 13 -6.01 4.87 14.73
CA ILE A 13 -6.18 5.67 13.50
C ILE A 13 -6.41 7.15 13.84
N GLU A 14 -7.24 7.44 14.84
CA GLU A 14 -7.54 8.82 15.24
C GLU A 14 -6.30 9.56 15.79
N ARG A 15 -5.31 8.83 16.30
CA ARG A 15 -4.02 9.37 16.74
C ARG A 15 -2.95 9.41 15.65
N GLU A 16 -3.23 8.91 14.45
CA GLU A 16 -2.25 8.81 13.36
C GLU A 16 -1.65 10.18 13.01
N ASP A 17 -2.48 11.18 12.73
CA ASP A 17 -2.00 12.50 12.31
C ASP A 17 -1.16 13.18 13.41
N GLU A 18 -1.56 13.05 14.68
CA GLU A 18 -0.78 13.55 15.82
C GLU A 18 0.59 12.86 15.91
N ARG A 19 0.63 11.53 15.75
CA ARG A 19 1.87 10.73 15.82
C ARG A 19 2.81 11.00 14.64
N LEU A 20 2.27 11.38 13.49
CA LEU A 20 3.04 11.63 12.26
C LEU A 20 3.40 13.11 12.05
N ALA A 21 2.88 14.02 12.87
CA ALA A 21 3.15 15.45 12.74
C ALA A 21 4.66 15.75 12.72
N GLY A 22 5.13 16.40 11.66
CA GLY A 22 6.53 16.78 11.48
C GLY A 22 7.46 15.65 10.99
N GLU A 23 6.99 14.41 10.92
CA GLU A 23 7.85 13.28 10.57
C GLU A 23 8.23 13.27 9.08
N GLU A 24 7.33 13.74 8.20
CA GLU A 24 7.62 13.84 6.76
C GLU A 24 8.67 14.93 6.47
N GLU A 25 8.60 16.07 7.13
CA GLU A 25 9.57 17.15 7.00
C GLU A 25 10.96 16.69 7.43
N ARG A 26 11.04 15.91 8.53
CA ARG A 26 12.29 15.34 9.02
C ARG A 26 12.87 14.31 8.07
N LEU A 27 12.03 13.42 7.52
CA LEU A 27 12.43 12.44 6.51
C LEU A 27 12.97 13.11 5.23
N ARG A 28 12.42 14.26 4.83
CA ARG A 28 12.91 15.01 3.68
C ARG A 28 14.20 15.78 3.96
N ALA A 29 14.37 16.28 5.19
CA ALA A 29 15.52 17.09 5.57
C ALA A 29 16.80 16.26 5.80
N ASP A 30 16.66 15.02 6.26
CA ASP A 30 17.79 14.16 6.60
C ASP A 30 17.61 12.74 6.02
N PRO A 31 18.38 12.37 4.97
CA PRO A 31 18.32 11.04 4.37
C PRO A 31 18.70 9.89 5.32
N GLU A 32 19.45 10.16 6.39
CA GLU A 32 19.84 9.16 7.40
C GLU A 32 18.77 9.03 8.51
N TYR A 33 17.77 9.92 8.53
CA TYR A 33 16.75 9.92 9.57
C TYR A 33 15.78 8.75 9.42
N TYR A 34 15.70 7.93 10.46
CA TYR A 34 14.69 6.90 10.60
C TYR A 34 13.50 7.40 11.42
N SER A 35 12.36 7.60 10.76
CA SER A 35 11.10 7.89 11.45
C SER A 35 10.47 6.60 11.99
N TYR A 36 10.61 6.37 13.31
CA TYR A 36 9.91 5.28 13.99
C TYR A 36 8.39 5.42 13.86
N ASN A 37 7.86 6.65 14.00
CA ASN A 37 6.43 6.89 13.95
C ASN A 37 5.85 6.65 12.56
N HIS A 38 6.47 7.20 11.51
CA HIS A 38 6.08 6.88 10.13
C HIS A 38 6.27 5.39 9.84
N HIS A 39 7.29 4.73 10.42
CA HIS A 39 7.46 3.29 10.23
C HIS A 39 6.36 2.44 10.94
N ARG A 40 5.72 2.94 12.00
CA ARG A 40 4.84 2.11 12.84
C ARG A 40 3.38 2.53 12.88
N TYR A 41 3.09 3.81 12.71
CA TYR A 41 1.80 4.41 13.02
C TYR A 41 1.09 5.02 11.82
N SER A 42 1.64 4.89 10.63
CA SER A 42 0.99 5.30 9.38
C SER A 42 -0.01 4.24 8.90
N TYR A 43 -1.14 4.08 9.60
CA TYR A 43 -2.16 3.07 9.29
C TYR A 43 -2.88 3.39 7.99
N THR A 44 -3.29 4.64 7.80
CA THR A 44 -4.05 5.09 6.64
C THR A 44 -3.18 5.81 5.62
N ARG A 45 -2.20 6.61 6.07
CA ARG A 45 -1.29 7.38 5.20
C ARG A 45 -0.53 6.51 4.21
N ARG A 46 -0.16 5.28 4.60
CA ARG A 46 0.48 4.31 3.68
C ARG A 46 -0.43 3.83 2.55
N GLY A 47 -1.74 3.90 2.73
CA GLY A 47 -2.72 3.57 1.69
C GLY A 47 -2.94 4.71 0.69
N HIS A 48 -2.35 5.89 0.91
CA HIS A 48 -2.41 7.00 -0.05
C HIS A 48 -1.39 6.76 -1.18
N TYR A 49 -1.69 5.81 -2.05
CA TYR A 49 -0.72 5.27 -3.01
C TYR A 49 -0.24 6.29 -4.03
N VAL A 50 -1.14 7.13 -4.57
CA VAL A 50 -0.78 8.13 -5.59
C VAL A 50 0.23 9.14 -5.07
N GLU A 51 0.09 9.58 -3.84
CA GLU A 51 1.01 10.55 -3.23
C GLU A 51 2.43 9.98 -3.19
N GLN A 52 2.56 8.69 -2.86
CA GLN A 52 3.83 7.99 -2.84
C GLN A 52 4.39 7.77 -4.26
N LEU A 53 3.55 7.33 -5.20
CA LEU A 53 3.94 7.09 -6.59
C LEU A 53 4.36 8.39 -7.30
N ARG A 54 3.75 9.54 -6.95
CA ARG A 54 4.13 10.86 -7.46
C ARG A 54 5.57 11.23 -7.08
N ARG A 55 5.96 10.97 -5.82
CA ARG A 55 7.35 11.18 -5.37
C ARG A 55 8.35 10.32 -6.16
N TRP A 56 7.98 9.07 -6.51
CA TRP A 56 8.83 8.22 -7.35
C TRP A 56 9.02 8.80 -8.75
N VAL A 57 7.97 9.33 -9.37
CA VAL A 57 8.08 9.85 -10.75
C VAL A 57 8.81 11.18 -10.87
N GLU A 58 9.05 11.88 -9.76
CA GLU A 58 9.95 13.04 -9.71
C GLU A 58 11.42 12.64 -9.98
N HIS A 59 11.78 11.38 -9.73
CA HIS A 59 13.14 10.88 -9.87
C HIS A 59 13.30 9.80 -10.95
N PHE A 60 12.24 9.05 -11.24
CA PHE A 60 12.26 7.96 -12.21
C PHE A 60 11.15 8.15 -13.24
N PRO A 61 11.40 7.91 -14.54
CA PRO A 61 10.34 7.96 -15.53
C PRO A 61 9.25 6.94 -15.19
N ARG A 62 7.98 7.32 -15.42
CA ARG A 62 6.81 6.47 -15.16
C ARG A 62 6.89 5.08 -15.78
N SER A 63 7.58 4.95 -16.93
CA SER A 63 7.83 3.68 -17.63
C SER A 63 8.74 2.72 -16.87
N ARG A 64 9.46 3.17 -15.84
CA ARG A 64 10.25 2.34 -14.92
C ARG A 64 9.48 1.94 -13.66
N LEU A 65 8.16 2.13 -13.63
CA LEU A 65 7.29 1.70 -12.55
C LEU A 65 6.21 0.76 -13.08
N LEU A 66 6.22 -0.49 -12.61
CA LEU A 66 5.12 -1.43 -12.78
C LEU A 66 4.30 -1.47 -11.49
N VAL A 67 3.01 -1.24 -11.60
CA VAL A 67 2.05 -1.35 -10.49
C VAL A 67 1.07 -2.45 -10.83
N LEU A 68 0.97 -3.46 -9.97
CA LEU A 68 0.08 -4.60 -10.16
C LEU A 68 -0.91 -4.70 -9.00
N GLN A 69 -2.15 -5.07 -9.32
CA GLN A 69 -3.16 -5.41 -8.32
C GLN A 69 -2.80 -6.76 -7.66
N SER A 70 -2.80 -6.81 -6.32
CA SER A 70 -2.48 -8.04 -5.60
C SER A 70 -3.58 -9.11 -5.76
N GLU A 71 -4.84 -8.70 -5.86
CA GLU A 71 -5.96 -9.60 -6.15
C GLU A 71 -5.80 -10.29 -7.51
N TRP A 72 -5.31 -9.58 -8.54
CA TRP A 72 -4.97 -10.19 -9.83
C TRP A 72 -3.81 -11.17 -9.70
N LEU A 73 -2.76 -10.84 -8.93
CA LEU A 73 -1.67 -11.77 -8.63
C LEU A 73 -2.18 -13.05 -7.96
N PHE A 74 -3.13 -12.96 -7.02
CA PHE A 74 -3.67 -14.14 -6.36
C PHE A 74 -4.58 -14.97 -7.25
N ARG A 75 -5.38 -14.32 -8.10
CA ARG A 75 -6.31 -14.98 -9.03
C ARG A 75 -5.58 -15.62 -10.21
N GLU A 76 -4.57 -14.94 -10.76
CA GLU A 76 -3.86 -15.33 -11.98
C GLU A 76 -2.33 -15.16 -11.84
N PRO A 77 -1.68 -15.91 -10.91
CA PRO A 77 -0.29 -15.68 -10.56
C PRO A 77 0.69 -15.88 -11.71
N ALA A 78 0.40 -16.82 -12.63
CA ALA A 78 1.23 -17.02 -13.81
C ALA A 78 1.23 -15.81 -14.75
N ALA A 79 0.07 -15.16 -14.93
CA ALA A 79 -0.04 -13.98 -15.78
C ALA A 79 0.63 -12.76 -15.12
N ALA A 80 0.42 -12.58 -13.81
CA ALA A 80 1.07 -11.52 -13.05
C ALA A 80 2.59 -11.63 -13.04
N VAL A 81 3.13 -12.83 -12.84
CA VAL A 81 4.58 -13.07 -12.90
C VAL A 81 5.12 -12.86 -14.33
N ALA A 82 4.38 -13.25 -15.37
CA ALA A 82 4.77 -12.97 -16.75
C ALA A 82 4.87 -11.47 -17.03
N ALA A 83 3.92 -10.66 -16.55
CA ALA A 83 3.99 -9.20 -16.67
C ALA A 83 5.21 -8.60 -15.96
N VAL A 84 5.57 -9.12 -14.77
CA VAL A 84 6.80 -8.73 -14.08
C VAL A 84 8.05 -9.10 -14.90
N GLN A 85 8.09 -10.30 -15.48
CA GLN A 85 9.21 -10.75 -16.31
C GLN A 85 9.38 -9.88 -17.56
N GLU A 86 8.28 -9.58 -18.26
CA GLU A 86 8.28 -8.71 -19.43
C GLU A 86 8.78 -7.31 -19.07
N PHE A 87 8.26 -6.73 -17.99
CA PHE A 87 8.68 -5.42 -17.51
C PHE A 87 10.17 -5.36 -17.17
N LEU A 88 10.72 -6.44 -16.61
CA LEU A 88 12.15 -6.57 -16.29
C LEU A 88 13.02 -6.96 -17.51
N GLY A 89 12.43 -7.23 -18.67
CA GLY A 89 13.15 -7.72 -19.86
C GLY A 89 13.72 -9.13 -19.70
N LEU A 90 13.11 -9.95 -18.85
CA LEU A 90 13.54 -11.33 -18.60
C LEU A 90 12.96 -12.28 -19.64
N ARG A 91 13.65 -13.42 -19.84
CA ARG A 91 13.11 -14.51 -20.66
C ARG A 91 11.86 -15.09 -19.98
N PRO A 92 10.78 -15.36 -20.73
CA PRO A 92 9.59 -15.97 -20.17
C PRO A 92 9.92 -17.29 -19.47
N HIS A 93 9.49 -17.40 -18.21
CA HIS A 93 9.62 -18.61 -17.41
C HIS A 93 8.34 -18.83 -16.61
N ARG A 94 7.79 -20.03 -16.69
CA ARG A 94 6.62 -20.41 -15.90
C ARG A 94 7.05 -21.38 -14.81
N SER A 95 6.76 -21.01 -13.56
CA SER A 95 6.92 -21.93 -12.44
C SER A 95 5.84 -23.00 -12.45
N GLU A 96 6.17 -24.20 -11.97
CA GLU A 96 5.22 -25.31 -11.82
C GLU A 96 4.13 -25.00 -10.80
N MET A 97 4.44 -24.16 -9.79
CA MET A 97 3.51 -23.81 -8.73
C MET A 97 3.75 -22.40 -8.20
N TYR A 98 2.65 -21.70 -7.88
CA TYR A 98 2.66 -20.38 -7.25
C TYR A 98 2.01 -20.50 -5.87
N ARG A 99 2.82 -20.79 -4.85
CA ARG A 99 2.33 -20.92 -3.47
C ARG A 99 2.37 -19.55 -2.77
N PRO A 100 1.29 -19.11 -2.12
CA PRO A 100 1.35 -17.95 -1.26
C PRO A 100 2.05 -18.33 0.05
N PHE A 101 3.01 -17.50 0.48
CA PHE A 101 3.72 -17.64 1.75
C PHE A 101 3.33 -16.52 2.69
N PHE A 102 3.44 -16.75 4.01
CA PHE A 102 3.18 -15.76 5.06
C PHE A 102 1.81 -15.08 4.97
N GLN A 103 0.77 -15.84 4.60
CA GLN A 103 -0.59 -15.33 4.63
C GLN A 103 -0.96 -14.91 6.05
N GLY A 104 -1.33 -13.64 6.21
CA GLY A 104 -1.86 -13.15 7.48
C GLY A 104 -3.30 -13.62 7.68
N THR A 105 -3.60 -14.11 8.87
CA THR A 105 -4.98 -14.36 9.31
C THR A 105 -5.49 -13.13 10.05
N TYR A 106 -6.69 -12.67 9.69
CA TYR A 106 -7.34 -11.51 10.30
C TYR A 106 -8.63 -11.97 10.97
N ASP A 107 -8.50 -12.42 12.21
CA ASP A 107 -9.59 -13.12 12.93
C ASP A 107 -10.63 -12.16 13.54
N ARG A 108 -10.53 -10.86 13.25
CA ARG A 108 -11.40 -9.83 13.83
C ARG A 108 -12.13 -9.10 12.73
N GLU A 109 -13.45 -9.20 12.76
CA GLU A 109 -14.31 -8.34 11.96
C GLU A 109 -14.16 -6.88 12.43
N LEU A 110 -14.04 -5.97 11.47
CA LEU A 110 -14.10 -4.55 11.78
C LEU A 110 -15.55 -4.16 12.11
N PRO A 111 -15.78 -3.30 13.12
CA PRO A 111 -17.08 -2.70 13.34
C PRO A 111 -17.62 -2.07 12.03
N PRO A 112 -18.89 -2.29 11.65
CA PRO A 112 -19.44 -1.79 10.39
C PRO A 112 -19.26 -0.28 10.18
N ASP A 113 -19.45 0.52 11.24
CA ASP A 113 -19.28 1.98 11.18
C ASP A 113 -17.83 2.37 10.88
N LEU A 114 -16.86 1.65 11.46
CA LEU A 114 -15.43 1.88 11.20
C LEU A 114 -15.07 1.48 9.77
N ARG A 115 -15.63 0.37 9.27
CA ARG A 115 -15.46 -0.02 7.85
C ARG A 115 -15.99 1.09 6.95
N GLN A 116 -17.22 1.56 7.17
CA GLN A 116 -17.82 2.62 6.35
C GLN A 116 -16.99 3.91 6.36
N ARG A 117 -16.48 4.32 7.55
CA ARG A 117 -15.57 5.47 7.67
C ARG A 117 -14.29 5.28 6.83
N LEU A 118 -13.66 4.11 6.90
CA LEU A 118 -12.44 3.83 6.15
C LEU A 118 -12.67 3.78 4.64
N VAL A 119 -13.79 3.20 4.20
CA VAL A 119 -14.19 3.17 2.78
C VAL A 119 -14.39 4.60 2.27
N ALA A 120 -15.15 5.42 3.00
CA ALA A 120 -15.35 6.82 2.66
C ALA A 120 -14.03 7.62 2.66
N HIS A 121 -13.12 7.31 3.59
CA HIS A 121 -11.78 7.91 3.64
C HIS A 121 -10.95 7.57 2.41
N PHE A 122 -10.89 6.31 1.99
CA PHE A 122 -10.06 5.87 0.87
C PHE A 122 -10.66 6.13 -0.51
N GLU A 123 -11.97 6.25 -0.63
CA GLU A 123 -12.68 6.50 -1.89
C GLU A 123 -12.07 7.63 -2.76
N PRO A 124 -11.79 8.85 -2.25
CA PRO A 124 -11.16 9.89 -3.05
C PRO A 124 -9.70 9.56 -3.43
N HIS A 125 -8.96 8.81 -2.60
CA HIS A 125 -7.58 8.41 -2.89
C HIS A 125 -7.53 7.28 -3.92
N ASN A 126 -8.46 6.33 -3.84
CA ASN A 126 -8.61 5.24 -4.81
C ASN A 126 -8.99 5.80 -6.19
N ARG A 127 -9.91 6.77 -6.26
CA ARG A 127 -10.22 7.45 -7.52
C ARG A 127 -9.00 8.13 -8.15
N GLN A 128 -8.19 8.83 -7.34
CA GLN A 128 -6.96 9.43 -7.84
C GLN A 128 -5.99 8.37 -8.36
N LEU A 129 -5.92 7.21 -7.70
CA LEU A 129 -5.10 6.09 -8.14
C LEU A 129 -5.57 5.55 -9.48
N TYR A 130 -6.87 5.31 -9.62
CA TYR A 130 -7.43 4.75 -10.84
C TYR A 130 -7.20 5.70 -12.02
N GLN A 131 -7.40 7.00 -11.81
CA GLN A 131 -7.07 8.01 -12.81
C GLN A 131 -5.58 8.02 -13.19
N TRP A 132 -4.69 7.83 -12.21
CA TRP A 132 -3.24 7.80 -12.43
C TRP A 132 -2.77 6.51 -13.13
N LEU A 133 -3.44 5.39 -12.88
CA LEU A 133 -3.15 4.10 -13.51
C LEU A 133 -3.79 3.95 -14.89
N GLY A 134 -4.94 4.61 -15.12
CA GLY A 134 -5.78 4.40 -16.30
C GLY A 134 -6.66 3.14 -16.20
N GLU A 135 -6.78 2.55 -15.01
CA GLU A 135 -7.51 1.31 -14.74
C GLU A 135 -8.24 1.42 -13.39
N GLU A 136 -9.39 0.77 -13.26
CA GLU A 136 -10.19 0.74 -12.02
C GLU A 136 -10.03 -0.60 -11.29
N TYR A 137 -9.98 -0.54 -9.96
CA TYR A 137 -9.98 -1.72 -9.09
C TYR A 137 -11.27 -1.81 -8.28
N ASP A 138 -11.59 -3.03 -7.83
CA ASP A 138 -12.79 -3.39 -7.08
C ASP A 138 -12.70 -3.11 -5.56
N TRP A 139 -11.90 -2.12 -5.16
CA TRP A 139 -11.71 -1.78 -3.75
C TRP A 139 -12.88 -0.97 -3.19
N THR A 140 -13.60 -1.54 -2.20
CA THR A 140 -14.80 -0.99 -1.53
C THR A 140 -14.92 -1.36 -0.06
#